data_AF-A0A2R7K5I7-F1
#
_entry.id   AF-A0A2R7K5I7-F1
#
_cell.length_a   1.000
_cell.length_b   1.000
_cell.length_c   1.000
_cell.angle_alpha   90.00
_cell.angle_beta   90.00
_cell.angle_gamma   90.00
#
_symmetry.space_group_name_H-M   'P 1'
#
loop_
_entity.id
_entity.type
_entity.pdbx_description
1 polymer ?
#
loop_
_entity_poly.entity_id
_entity_poly.type
_entity_poly.pdbx_seq_one_letter_code
_entity_poly.pdbx_strand_id
1 'polypeptide(L)'
;MKQVEDAEILEKFSNEKTRNEAFNLLLSKYQQKIYWHIRRLVIDHDDTDDLVQDVFIKVWRNLEKFRSDSQLYTWIYRIATNESITFLNKKKQRNNTPLDEVSEELADSLVESAYFNGDKLQLKLQQALLTLPEKQRLVFNMKYFD
;
A
#
# COMPACT_ATOMS: atom_id res chain seq x y z
N MET A 1 -22.25 6.69 -7.80
CA MET A 1 -22.16 5.20 -7.83
C MET A 1 -22.59 4.69 -6.47
N LYS A 2 -23.46 3.67 -6.41
CA LYS A 2 -23.82 3.01 -5.14
C LYS A 2 -22.54 2.58 -4.43
N GLN A 3 -22.34 2.99 -3.18
CA GLN A 3 -21.31 2.39 -2.33
C GLN A 3 -21.71 0.93 -2.14
N VAL A 4 -20.92 0.02 -2.70
CA VAL A 4 -21.10 -1.42 -2.49
C VAL A 4 -20.64 -1.72 -1.08
N GLU A 5 -21.48 -2.35 -0.27
CA GLU A 5 -21.16 -2.66 1.11
C GLU A 5 -20.23 -3.87 1.22
N ASP A 6 -19.41 -3.92 2.28
CA ASP A 6 -18.48 -5.03 2.48
C ASP A 6 -19.19 -6.37 2.63
N ALA A 7 -20.36 -6.36 3.28
CA ALA A 7 -21.20 -7.54 3.43
C ALA A 7 -21.62 -8.14 2.07
N GLU A 8 -21.99 -7.29 1.11
CA GLU A 8 -22.40 -7.73 -0.24
C GLU A 8 -21.22 -8.36 -0.99
N ILE A 9 -20.02 -7.78 -0.86
CA ILE A 9 -18.79 -8.32 -1.46
C ILE A 9 -18.51 -9.71 -0.87
N LEU A 10 -18.56 -9.85 0.45
CA LEU A 10 -18.27 -11.11 1.13
C LEU A 10 -19.28 -12.20 0.78
N GLU A 11 -20.57 -11.86 0.76
CA GLU A 11 -21.64 -12.80 0.38
C GLU A 11 -21.46 -13.31 -1.05
N LYS A 12 -21.22 -12.41 -2.03
CA LYS A 12 -20.94 -12.79 -3.41
C LYS A 12 -19.65 -13.60 -3.54
N PHE A 13 -18.64 -13.34 -2.71
CA PHE A 13 -17.38 -14.07 -2.76
C PHE A 13 -17.50 -15.52 -2.26
N SER A 14 -18.42 -15.78 -1.33
CA SER A 14 -18.70 -17.12 -0.81
C SER A 14 -19.23 -18.08 -1.87
N ASN A 15 -19.86 -17.58 -2.94
CA ASN A 15 -20.34 -18.41 -4.04
C ASN A 15 -19.32 -18.40 -5.20
N GLU A 16 -18.89 -19.58 -5.61
CA GLU A 16 -17.88 -19.79 -6.66
C GLU A 16 -18.25 -19.10 -7.99
N LYS A 17 -19.54 -19.11 -8.37
CA LYS A 17 -20.01 -18.50 -9.62
C LYS A 17 -19.91 -16.97 -9.63
N THR A 18 -20.01 -16.34 -8.47
CA THR A 18 -19.99 -14.87 -8.31
C THR A 18 -18.67 -14.35 -7.76
N ARG A 19 -17.68 -15.23 -7.53
CA ARG A 19 -16.42 -14.87 -6.89
C ARG A 19 -15.61 -13.82 -7.64
N ASN A 20 -15.52 -13.96 -8.97
CA ASN A 20 -14.82 -12.99 -9.82
C ASN A 20 -15.53 -11.62 -9.79
N GLU A 21 -16.87 -11.61 -9.83
CA GLU A 21 -17.66 -10.38 -9.72
C GLU A 21 -17.43 -9.71 -8.36
N ALA A 22 -17.52 -10.48 -7.27
CA ALA A 22 -17.27 -10.00 -5.91
C ALA A 22 -15.88 -9.36 -5.79
N PHE A 23 -14.86 -10.00 -6.36
CA PHE A 23 -13.50 -9.47 -6.30
C PHE A 23 -13.30 -8.22 -7.16
N ASN A 24 -13.98 -8.11 -8.30
CA ASN A 24 -13.98 -6.87 -9.09
C ASN A 24 -14.62 -5.71 -8.32
N LEU A 25 -15.69 -5.96 -7.55
CA LEU A 25 -16.28 -4.96 -6.67
C LEU A 25 -15.31 -4.56 -5.56
N LEU A 26 -14.60 -5.52 -4.97
CA LEU A 26 -13.56 -5.30 -3.97
C LEU A 26 -12.43 -4.43 -4.52
N LEU A 27 -11.89 -4.77 -5.70
CA LEU A 27 -10.86 -4.00 -6.39
C LEU A 27 -11.33 -2.57 -6.65
N SER A 28 -12.51 -2.41 -7.24
CA SER A 28 -13.09 -1.10 -7.53
C SER A 28 -13.25 -0.24 -6.27
N LYS A 29 -13.54 -0.85 -5.12
CA LYS A 29 -13.73 -0.16 -3.85
C LYS A 29 -12.40 0.23 -3.16
N TYR A 30 -11.38 -0.63 -3.24
CA TYR A 30 -10.19 -0.52 -2.39
C TYR A 30 -8.87 -0.29 -3.11
N GLN A 31 -8.74 -0.64 -4.39
CA GLN A 31 -7.46 -0.62 -5.10
C GLN A 31 -6.78 0.75 -5.02
N GLN A 32 -7.50 1.83 -5.31
CA GLN A 32 -6.91 3.18 -5.28
C GLN A 32 -6.46 3.58 -3.87
N LYS A 33 -7.24 3.25 -2.83
CA LYS A 33 -6.87 3.56 -1.44
C LYS A 33 -5.63 2.79 -1.00
N ILE A 34 -5.55 1.51 -1.36
CA ILE A 34 -4.41 0.66 -1.06
C ILE A 34 -3.17 1.09 -1.86
N TYR A 35 -3.34 1.49 -3.12
CA TYR A 35 -2.27 2.09 -3.92
C TYR A 35 -1.65 3.30 -3.21
N TRP A 36 -2.47 4.27 -2.81
CA TRP A 36 -1.96 5.47 -2.13
C TRP A 36 -1.35 5.17 -0.77
N HIS A 37 -1.84 4.14 -0.08
CA HIS A 37 -1.20 3.68 1.15
C HIS A 37 0.20 3.13 0.88
N ILE A 38 0.32 2.18 -0.05
CA ILE A 38 1.60 1.56 -0.41
C ILE A 38 2.57 2.62 -0.95
N ARG A 39 2.12 3.54 -1.80
CA ARG A 39 2.95 4.61 -2.38
C ARG A 39 3.58 5.55 -1.35
N ARG A 40 2.96 5.69 -0.17
CA ARG A 40 3.53 6.48 0.94
C ARG A 40 4.64 5.75 1.67
N LEU A 41 4.65 4.42 1.60
CA LEU A 41 5.66 3.56 2.23
C LEU A 41 6.79 3.23 1.24
N VAL A 42 6.41 2.91 0.01
CA VAL A 42 7.30 2.54 -1.09
C VAL A 42 7.26 3.67 -2.09
N ILE A 43 8.36 4.40 -2.11
CA ILE A 43 8.50 5.68 -2.81
C ILE A 43 8.44 5.53 -4.33
N ASP A 44 9.04 4.45 -4.84
CA ASP A 44 9.14 4.14 -6.25
C ASP A 44 7.77 3.72 -6.84
N HIS A 45 7.47 4.22 -8.05
CA HIS A 45 6.17 4.01 -8.70
C HIS A 45 5.99 2.57 -9.17
N ASP A 46 7.00 2.01 -9.83
CA ASP A 46 6.94 0.66 -10.40
C ASP A 46 6.86 -0.38 -9.28
N ASP A 47 7.66 -0.20 -8.22
CA ASP A 47 7.60 -1.03 -7.02
C ASP A 47 6.22 -0.96 -6.34
N THR A 48 5.54 0.19 -6.41
CA THR A 48 4.20 0.35 -5.83
C THR A 48 3.16 -0.47 -6.59
N ASP A 49 3.16 -0.40 -7.93
CA ASP A 49 2.19 -1.13 -8.76
C ASP A 49 2.33 -2.65 -8.57
N ASP A 50 3.57 -3.15 -8.56
CA ASP A 50 3.87 -4.56 -8.31
C ASP A 50 3.38 -5.00 -6.91
N LEU A 51 3.63 -4.18 -5.88
CA LEU A 51 3.18 -4.48 -4.52
C LEU A 51 1.67 -4.46 -4.38
N VAL A 52 0.98 -3.53 -5.03
CA VAL A 52 -0.49 -3.51 -5.04
C VAL A 52 -1.02 -4.81 -5.62
N GLN A 53 -0.44 -5.28 -6.72
CA GLN A 53 -0.82 -6.55 -7.34
C GLN A 53 -0.62 -7.73 -6.37
N ASP A 54 0.56 -7.83 -5.76
CA ASP A 54 0.88 -8.89 -4.78
C ASP A 54 -0.08 -8.88 -3.58
N VAL A 55 -0.43 -7.70 -3.09
CA VAL A 55 -1.40 -7.53 -2.00
C VAL A 55 -2.76 -8.07 -2.41
N PHE A 56 -3.28 -7.70 -3.58
CA PHE A 56 -4.59 -8.19 -4.01
C PHE A 56 -4.58 -9.69 -4.34
N ILE A 57 -3.47 -10.26 -4.82
CA ILE A 57 -3.31 -11.72 -4.95
C ILE A 57 -3.40 -12.39 -3.57
N LYS A 58 -2.77 -11.82 -2.54
CA LYS A 58 -2.87 -12.33 -1.15
C LYS A 58 -4.27 -12.18 -0.57
N VAL A 59 -4.95 -11.07 -0.84
CA VAL A 59 -6.35 -10.86 -0.48
C VAL A 59 -7.20 -11.95 -1.11
N TRP A 60 -7.14 -12.16 -2.43
CA TRP A 60 -7.88 -13.21 -3.13
C TRP A 60 -7.72 -14.59 -2.48
N ARG A 61 -6.46 -14.99 -2.20
CA ARG A 61 -6.13 -16.30 -1.62
C ARG A 61 -6.62 -16.49 -0.18
N ASN A 62 -6.83 -15.41 0.56
CA ASN A 62 -7.13 -15.48 1.99
C ASN A 62 -8.51 -14.91 2.36
N LEU A 63 -9.26 -14.35 1.41
CA LEU A 63 -10.54 -13.72 1.66
C LEU A 63 -11.58 -14.72 2.20
N GLU A 64 -11.55 -15.99 1.78
CA GLU A 64 -12.41 -17.04 2.35
C GLU A 64 -12.16 -17.28 3.85
N LYS A 65 -10.94 -16.98 4.33
CA LYS A 65 -10.55 -17.17 5.73
C LYS A 65 -10.78 -15.92 6.58
N PHE A 66 -11.31 -14.85 5.98
CA PHE A 66 -11.59 -13.61 6.68
C PHE A 66 -12.76 -13.81 7.65
N ARG A 67 -12.50 -13.62 8.95
CA ARG A 67 -13.46 -13.90 10.04
C ARG A 67 -14.41 -12.74 10.36
N SER A 68 -14.24 -11.59 9.70
CA SER A 68 -15.00 -10.36 10.02
C SER A 68 -14.80 -9.82 11.45
N ASP A 69 -13.70 -10.18 12.12
CA ASP A 69 -13.30 -9.62 13.44
C ASP A 69 -12.85 -8.14 13.35
N SER A 70 -12.75 -7.60 12.15
CA SER A 70 -12.40 -6.20 11.84
C SER A 70 -13.11 -5.79 10.55
N GLN A 71 -13.06 -4.51 10.16
CA GLN A 71 -13.54 -4.09 8.85
C GLN A 71 -12.68 -4.72 7.74
N LEU A 72 -13.28 -5.04 6.60
CA LEU A 72 -12.57 -5.62 5.46
C LEU A 72 -11.43 -4.70 5.01
N TYR A 73 -11.67 -3.39 5.00
CA TYR A 73 -10.63 -2.41 4.71
C TYR A 73 -9.44 -2.51 5.67
N THR A 74 -9.67 -2.57 6.99
CA THR A 74 -8.60 -2.70 7.99
C THR A 74 -7.76 -3.97 7.79
N TRP A 75 -8.41 -5.07 7.41
CA TRP A 75 -7.70 -6.32 7.13
C TRP A 75 -6.83 -6.23 5.88
N ILE A 76 -7.35 -5.67 4.77
CA ILE A 76 -6.57 -5.44 3.54
C ILE A 76 -5.42 -4.47 3.81
N TYR A 77 -5.68 -3.41 4.57
CA TYR A 77 -4.68 -2.40 4.96
C TYR A 77 -3.52 -3.03 5.72
N ARG A 78 -3.80 -3.98 6.64
CA ARG A 78 -2.77 -4.71 7.38
C ARG A 78 -1.93 -5.61 6.47
N ILE A 79 -2.55 -6.28 5.49
CA ILE A 79 -1.82 -7.05 4.48
C ILE A 79 -0.89 -6.11 3.70
N ALA A 80 -1.40 -5.01 3.18
CA ALA A 80 -0.62 -4.02 2.41
C ALA A 80 0.59 -3.51 3.19
N THR A 81 0.38 -3.11 4.44
CA THR A 81 1.45 -2.62 5.33
C THR A 81 2.54 -3.66 5.54
N ASN A 82 2.17 -4.91 5.82
CA ASN A 82 3.13 -5.99 6.05
C ASN A 82 3.92 -6.33 4.77
N GLU A 83 3.29 -6.29 3.61
CA GLU A 83 3.96 -6.49 2.33
C GLU A 83 4.95 -5.38 2.01
N SER A 84 4.56 -4.11 2.17
CA SER A 84 5.45 -2.97 1.98
C SER A 84 6.67 -3.05 2.90
N ILE A 85 6.48 -3.35 4.19
CA ILE A 85 7.59 -3.50 5.14
C ILE A 85 8.49 -4.68 4.75
N THR A 86 7.92 -5.80 4.35
CA THR A 86 8.69 -6.98 3.92
C THR A 86 9.51 -6.66 2.67
N PHE A 87 8.94 -5.93 1.72
CA PHE A 87 9.61 -5.48 0.51
C PHE A 87 10.79 -4.55 0.82
N LEU A 88 10.57 -3.51 1.63
CA LEU A 88 11.63 -2.57 2.02
C LEU A 88 12.80 -3.28 2.71
N ASN A 89 12.50 -4.22 3.61
CA ASN A 89 13.54 -5.03 4.28
C ASN A 89 14.34 -5.92 3.31
N LYS A 90 13.71 -6.44 2.25
CA LYS A 90 14.39 -7.22 1.21
C LYS A 90 15.23 -6.35 0.28
N LYS A 91 14.70 -5.19 -0.14
CA LYS A 91 15.42 -4.23 -0.99
C LYS A 91 16.70 -3.75 -0.30
N LYS A 92 16.60 -3.46 1.00
CA LYS A 92 17.76 -3.11 1.84
C LYS A 92 18.84 -4.19 1.90
N GLN A 93 18.44 -5.46 2.07
CA GLN A 93 19.41 -6.58 2.12
C GLN A 93 20.11 -6.79 0.78
N ARG A 94 19.45 -6.51 -0.35
CA ARG A 94 20.04 -6.67 -1.69
C ARG A 94 21.05 -5.59 -2.03
N ASN A 95 20.85 -4.37 -1.56
CA ASN A 95 21.68 -3.23 -1.98
C ASN A 95 22.98 -3.08 -1.18
N ASN A 96 23.16 -3.79 -0.04
CA ASN A 96 24.32 -3.62 0.87
C ASN A 96 24.61 -2.16 1.30
N THR A 97 23.67 -1.26 1.09
CA THR A 97 23.82 0.17 1.32
C THR A 97 23.50 0.50 2.79
N PRO A 98 24.35 1.28 3.48
CA PRO A 98 24.02 1.85 4.79
C PRO A 98 22.71 2.65 4.76
N LEU A 99 22.00 2.68 5.89
CA LEU A 99 20.66 3.28 6.03
C LEU A 99 20.57 4.75 5.57
N ASP A 100 21.66 5.51 5.70
CA ASP A 100 21.68 6.94 5.41
C ASP A 100 21.85 7.22 3.89
N GLU A 101 22.58 6.38 3.16
CA GLU A 101 22.83 6.56 1.71
C GLU A 101 21.60 6.20 0.86
N VAL A 102 20.78 5.23 1.29
CA VAL A 102 19.49 4.94 0.63
C VAL A 102 18.55 6.14 0.73
N SER A 103 18.67 6.98 1.76
CA SER A 103 17.80 8.16 1.89
C SER A 103 18.10 9.23 0.84
N GLU A 104 19.34 9.34 0.37
CA GLU A 104 19.76 10.31 -0.64
C GLU A 104 19.39 9.85 -2.05
N GLU A 105 19.70 8.61 -2.44
CA GLU A 105 19.28 8.06 -3.76
C GLU A 105 17.75 8.02 -3.91
N LEU A 106 17.04 7.74 -2.82
CA LEU A 106 15.59 7.69 -2.79
C LEU A 106 14.97 9.11 -2.76
N ALA A 107 15.71 10.12 -2.28
CA ALA A 107 15.32 11.53 -2.41
C ALA A 107 15.50 12.03 -3.85
N ASP A 108 16.56 11.59 -4.54
CA ASP A 108 16.80 11.95 -5.94
C ASP A 108 15.80 11.26 -6.88
N SER A 109 15.47 9.98 -6.67
CA SER A 109 14.45 9.28 -7.46
C SER A 109 13.02 9.82 -7.23
N LEU A 110 12.75 10.40 -6.06
CA LEU A 110 11.49 11.10 -5.79
C LEU A 110 11.35 12.40 -6.56
N VAL A 111 12.45 13.15 -6.71
CA VAL A 111 12.47 14.37 -7.49
C VAL A 111 12.21 14.05 -8.97
N GLU A 112 12.74 12.93 -9.46
CA GLU A 112 12.51 12.46 -10.83
C GLU A 112 11.12 11.87 -11.07
N SER A 113 10.57 11.10 -10.12
CA SER A 113 9.24 10.49 -10.22
C SER A 113 8.07 11.43 -9.90
N ALA A 114 8.36 12.69 -9.57
CA ALA A 114 7.39 13.76 -9.30
C ALA A 114 6.59 14.24 -10.55
N TYR A 115 6.47 13.41 -11.58
CA TYR A 115 5.45 13.60 -12.60
C TYR A 115 4.08 13.24 -11.98
N PHE A 116 3.18 14.24 -11.99
CA PHE A 116 1.75 14.21 -11.60
C PHE A 116 1.36 14.60 -10.17
N ASN A 117 1.84 15.76 -9.68
CA ASN A 117 1.04 16.88 -9.13
C ASN A 117 1.86 17.78 -8.18
N GLY A 118 2.68 18.66 -8.75
CA GLY A 118 2.62 20.11 -8.51
C GLY A 118 2.73 20.73 -7.11
N ASP A 119 2.85 19.98 -6.00
CA ASP A 119 2.94 20.59 -4.68
C ASP A 119 4.35 20.48 -4.11
N LYS A 120 5.12 21.57 -4.24
CA LYS A 120 6.47 21.70 -3.67
C LYS A 120 6.48 21.39 -2.17
N LEU A 121 5.33 21.59 -1.50
CA LEU A 121 5.15 21.24 -0.10
C LEU A 121 5.16 19.73 0.12
N GLN A 122 4.54 18.96 -0.75
CA GLN A 122 4.48 17.50 -0.66
C GLN A 122 5.85 16.87 -0.91
N LEU A 123 6.61 17.40 -1.87
CA LEU A 123 8.01 17.01 -2.09
C LEU A 123 8.89 17.31 -0.88
N LYS A 124 8.80 18.53 -0.31
CA LYS A 124 9.55 18.89 0.89
C LYS A 124 9.17 18.03 2.10
N LEU A 125 7.89 17.71 2.25
CA LEU A 125 7.42 16.81 3.30
C LEU A 125 8.04 15.42 3.11
N GLN A 126 8.05 14.90 1.89
CA GLN A 126 8.61 13.58 1.60
C GLN A 126 10.12 13.53 1.83
N GLN A 127 10.85 14.56 1.43
CA GLN A 127 12.28 14.73 1.73
C GLN A 127 12.54 14.78 3.25
N ALA A 128 11.75 15.54 4.01
CA ALA A 128 11.88 15.58 5.46
C ALA A 128 11.51 14.25 6.14
N LEU A 129 10.57 13.49 5.58
CA LEU A 129 10.23 12.16 6.07
C LEU A 129 11.35 11.15 5.82
N LEU A 130 12.14 11.34 4.76
CA LEU A 130 13.28 10.47 4.46
C LEU A 130 14.41 10.59 5.48
N THR A 131 14.59 11.74 6.11
CA THR A 131 15.59 11.91 7.18
C THR A 131 15.22 11.18 8.47
N LEU A 132 13.96 10.71 8.60
CA LEU A 132 13.52 9.93 9.74
C LEU A 132 13.86 8.43 9.56
N PRO A 133 14.24 7.73 10.66
CA PRO A 133 14.31 6.28 10.69
C PRO A 133 12.98 5.64 10.26
N GLU A 134 13.04 4.51 9.54
CA GLU A 134 11.88 3.83 8.94
C GLU A 134 10.71 3.62 9.92
N LYS A 135 10.99 3.17 11.16
CA LYS A 135 9.95 2.97 12.18
C LYS A 135 9.26 4.28 12.57
N GLN A 136 10.00 5.38 12.63
CA GLN A 136 9.43 6.69 12.97
C GLN A 136 8.64 7.27 11.80
N ARG A 137 9.15 7.12 10.57
CA ARG A 137 8.45 7.48 9.34
C ARG A 137 7.13 6.72 9.20
N LEU A 138 7.14 5.42 9.47
CA LEU A 138 5.95 4.58 9.48
C LEU A 138 4.92 5.09 10.50
N VAL A 139 5.33 5.32 11.75
CA VAL A 139 4.44 5.85 12.79
C VAL A 139 3.89 7.22 12.44
N PHE A 140 4.70 8.10 11.84
CA PHE A 140 4.24 9.40 11.34
C PHE A 140 3.17 9.22 10.27
N ASN A 141 3.44 8.41 9.25
CA ASN A 141 2.50 8.17 8.16
C ASN A 141 1.17 7.61 8.69
N MET A 142 1.23 6.65 9.62
CA MET A 142 0.03 6.09 10.23
C MET A 142 -0.76 7.08 11.09
N LYS A 143 -0.09 8.04 11.75
CA LYS A 143 -0.79 8.98 12.63
C LYS A 143 -1.50 10.12 11.89
N TYR A 144 -0.93 10.58 10.79
CA TYR A 144 -1.39 11.80 10.12
C TYR A 144 -2.23 11.53 8.87
N PHE A 145 -2.24 10.29 8.37
CA PHE A 145 -2.87 9.96 7.10
C PHE A 145 -3.84 8.78 7.14
N ASP A 146 -3.95 8.09 8.28
CA ASP A 146 -5.00 7.11 8.57
C ASP A 146 -5.95 7.63 9.66
#